data_AF-A0A7J0ENH0-F1
#
_entry.id   AF-A0A7J0ENH0-F1
#
_cell.length_a   1.000
_cell.length_b   1.000
_cell.length_c   1.000
_cell.angle_alpha   90.00
_cell.angle_beta   90.00
_cell.angle_gamma   90.00
#
_symmetry.space_group_name_H-M   'P 1'
#
loop_
_entity.id
_entity.type
_entity.pdbx_description
1 polymer ?
#
loop_
_entity_poly.entity_id
_entity_poly.type
_entity_poly.pdbx_seq_one_letter_code
_entity_poly.pdbx_strand_id
1 'polypeptide(L)'
;MLAYLDEVKTMSMKIKVFKIYQIPTDENKKADALANLALAFDFISNRSVPLEFLPNPSIDIAKTVYKATTNLAWMDDIIAYLKDGELPSDKLQARRIQHR
;
A
#
# COMPACT_ATOMS: atom_id res chain seq x y z
N MET A 1 -22.36 -23.75 -9.62
CA MET A 1 -21.22 -24.65 -9.30
C MET A 1 -20.74 -25.47 -10.49
N LEU A 2 -21.65 -25.99 -11.32
CA LEU A 2 -21.30 -26.75 -12.53
C LEU A 2 -20.44 -25.96 -13.53
N ALA A 3 -20.73 -24.66 -13.72
CA ALA A 3 -19.95 -23.79 -14.62
C ALA A 3 -18.47 -23.69 -14.23
N TYR A 4 -18.16 -23.50 -12.94
CA TYR A 4 -16.77 -23.41 -12.48
C TYR A 4 -16.02 -24.74 -12.60
N LEU A 5 -16.72 -25.87 -12.38
CA LEU A 5 -16.13 -27.18 -12.56
C LEU A 5 -15.76 -27.43 -14.03
N ASP A 6 -16.63 -27.02 -14.95
CA ASP A 6 -16.39 -27.17 -16.39
C ASP A 6 -15.22 -26.30 -16.88
N GLU A 7 -15.12 -25.07 -16.36
CA GLU A 7 -14.01 -24.16 -16.64
C GLU A 7 -12.68 -24.74 -16.14
N VAL A 8 -12.63 -25.23 -14.89
CA VAL A 8 -11.43 -25.85 -14.32
C VAL A 8 -11.01 -27.08 -15.12
N LYS A 9 -11.96 -27.92 -15.57
CA LYS A 9 -11.68 -29.07 -16.45
C LYS A 9 -11.08 -28.61 -17.78
N THR A 10 -11.67 -27.62 -18.41
CA THR A 10 -11.17 -27.07 -19.69
C THR A 10 -9.77 -26.48 -19.55
N MET A 11 -9.48 -25.76 -18.46
CA MET A 11 -8.13 -25.26 -18.19
C MET A 11 -7.14 -26.39 -17.91
N SER A 12 -7.56 -27.41 -17.16
CA SER A 12 -6.70 -28.54 -16.80
C SER A 12 -6.22 -29.33 -18.03
N MET A 13 -7.02 -29.40 -19.09
CA MET A 13 -6.63 -30.05 -20.36
C MET A 13 -5.43 -29.37 -21.02
N LYS A 14 -5.17 -28.08 -20.73
CA LYS A 14 -4.02 -27.35 -21.26
C LYS A 14 -2.72 -27.68 -20.52
N ILE A 15 -2.80 -28.28 -19.34
CA ILE A 15 -1.64 -28.60 -18.50
C ILE A 15 -1.31 -30.08 -18.68
N LYS A 16 -0.10 -30.39 -19.18
CA LYS A 16 0.30 -31.75 -19.56
C LYS A 16 0.26 -32.75 -18.40
N VAL A 17 0.65 -32.34 -17.20
CA VAL A 17 0.56 -33.11 -15.96
C VAL A 17 0.40 -32.15 -14.80
N PHE A 18 -0.57 -32.40 -13.91
CA PHE A 18 -0.73 -31.68 -12.66
C PHE A 18 -1.21 -32.63 -11.55
N LYS A 19 -1.06 -32.21 -10.30
CA LYS A 19 -1.57 -32.91 -9.12
C LYS A 19 -2.24 -31.90 -8.20
N ILE A 20 -3.33 -32.33 -7.56
CA ILE A 20 -4.05 -31.54 -6.56
C ILE A 20 -3.79 -32.17 -5.20
N TYR A 21 -3.41 -31.34 -4.24
CA TYR A 21 -3.21 -31.75 -2.86
C TYR A 21 -4.17 -30.98 -1.98
N GLN A 22 -4.84 -31.70 -1.08
CA GLN A 22 -5.57 -31.08 0.00
C GLN A 22 -4.61 -30.84 1.16
N ILE A 23 -4.52 -29.59 1.60
CA ILE A 23 -3.69 -29.19 2.73
C ILE A 23 -4.57 -28.57 3.82
N PRO A 24 -4.14 -28.61 5.10
CA PRO A 24 -4.81 -27.89 6.17
C PRO A 24 -4.89 -26.39 5.87
N THR A 25 -5.98 -25.76 6.29
CA THR A 25 -6.18 -24.29 6.20
C THR A 25 -5.03 -23.53 6.86
N ASP A 26 -4.47 -24.07 7.93
CA ASP A 26 -3.32 -23.49 8.62
C ASP A 26 -2.05 -23.41 7.75
N GLU A 27 -1.92 -24.28 6.76
CA GLU A 27 -0.82 -24.28 5.79
C GLU A 27 -1.15 -23.42 4.56
N ASN A 28 -2.44 -23.17 4.29
CA ASN A 28 -2.93 -22.33 3.19
C ASN A 28 -3.14 -20.85 3.57
N LYS A 29 -2.65 -20.42 4.75
CA LYS A 29 -2.87 -19.08 5.33
C LYS A 29 -2.69 -17.91 4.37
N LYS A 30 -1.70 -17.97 3.46
CA LYS A 30 -1.44 -16.89 2.49
C LYS A 30 -2.56 -16.76 1.47
N ALA A 31 -3.00 -17.88 0.89
CA ALA A 31 -4.08 -17.86 -0.10
C ALA A 31 -5.41 -17.49 0.57
N ASP A 32 -5.66 -17.98 1.80
CA ASP A 32 -6.86 -17.63 2.56
C ASP A 32 -6.88 -16.15 2.95
N ALA A 33 -5.73 -15.57 3.32
CA ALA A 33 -5.64 -14.12 3.58
C ALA A 33 -5.99 -13.29 2.34
N LEU A 34 -5.54 -13.71 1.15
CA LEU A 34 -5.90 -13.05 -0.11
C LEU A 34 -7.38 -13.20 -0.45
N ALA A 35 -7.95 -14.40 -0.27
CA ALA A 35 -9.38 -14.64 -0.49
C ALA A 35 -10.24 -13.79 0.46
N ASN A 36 -9.87 -13.72 1.74
CA ASN A 36 -10.54 -12.88 2.73
C ASN A 36 -10.40 -11.38 2.41
N LEU A 37 -9.23 -10.95 1.93
CA LEU A 37 -9.04 -9.59 1.45
C LEU A 37 -9.95 -9.28 0.26
N ALA A 38 -10.03 -10.16 -0.76
CA ALA A 38 -10.93 -9.98 -1.89
C ALA A 38 -12.40 -9.90 -1.45
N LEU A 39 -12.84 -10.76 -0.53
CA LEU A 39 -14.17 -10.69 0.07
C LEU A 39 -14.41 -9.38 0.82
N ALA A 40 -13.39 -8.88 1.55
CA ALA A 40 -13.47 -7.59 2.21
C ALA A 40 -13.56 -6.43 1.20
N PHE A 41 -12.92 -6.53 0.04
CA PHE A 41 -13.07 -5.57 -1.05
C PHE A 41 -14.48 -5.60 -1.67
N ASP A 42 -15.06 -6.79 -1.86
CA ASP A 42 -16.45 -6.92 -2.30
C ASP A 42 -17.41 -6.32 -1.25
N PHE A 43 -17.11 -6.48 0.04
CA PHE A 43 -17.85 -5.80 1.12
C PHE A 43 -17.66 -4.28 1.11
N ILE A 44 -16.46 -3.79 0.80
CA ILE A 44 -16.19 -2.35 0.63
C ILE A 44 -16.93 -1.81 -0.59
N SER A 45 -17.09 -2.58 -1.68
CA SER A 45 -17.90 -2.17 -2.84
C SER A 45 -19.38 -1.97 -2.50
N ASN A 46 -19.89 -2.64 -1.44
CA ASN A 46 -21.23 -2.44 -0.88
C ASN A 46 -21.35 -1.25 0.09
N ARG A 47 -20.25 -0.57 0.43
CA ARG A 47 -20.27 0.77 1.03
C ARG A 47 -19.78 1.76 -0.03
N SER A 48 -20.61 2.72 -0.39
CA SER A 48 -20.20 3.79 -1.32
C SER A 48 -19.06 4.61 -0.69
N VAL A 49 -17.83 4.16 -0.87
CA VAL A 49 -16.64 5.00 -0.76
C VAL A 49 -16.55 5.67 -2.13
N PRO A 50 -16.81 6.98 -2.23
CA PRO A 50 -16.69 7.67 -3.51
C PRO A 50 -15.24 7.56 -3.97
N LEU A 51 -15.03 6.75 -5.01
CA LEU A 51 -13.75 6.60 -5.68
C LEU A 51 -13.78 7.50 -6.91
N GLU A 52 -13.11 8.65 -6.86
CA GLU A 52 -12.91 9.46 -8.04
C GLU A 52 -11.89 8.77 -8.96
N PHE A 53 -12.39 8.24 -10.07
CA PHE A 53 -11.53 7.72 -11.14
C PHE A 53 -11.10 8.88 -12.05
N LEU A 54 -9.82 9.25 -11.97
CA LEU A 54 -9.21 10.25 -12.83
C LEU A 54 -8.53 9.52 -14.01
N PRO A 55 -9.11 9.53 -15.23
CA PRO A 55 -8.51 8.87 -16.40
C PRO A 55 -7.20 9.55 -16.84
N ASN A 56 -6.98 10.79 -16.41
CA ASN A 56 -5.81 11.59 -16.71
C ASN A 56 -5.18 12.06 -15.38
N PRO A 57 -3.84 12.16 -15.28
CA PRO A 57 -3.18 12.69 -14.09
C PRO A 57 -3.70 14.10 -13.78
N SER A 58 -4.13 14.35 -12.53
CA SER A 58 -4.54 15.69 -12.07
C SER A 58 -3.36 16.65 -11.87
N ILE A 59 -2.15 16.11 -11.94
CA ILE A 59 -0.88 16.82 -11.86
C ILE A 59 -0.14 16.60 -13.16
N ASP A 60 0.31 17.70 -13.77
CA ASP A 60 1.21 17.65 -14.90
C ASP A 60 2.50 16.96 -14.44
N ILE A 61 2.86 15.84 -15.06
CA ILE A 61 4.04 15.08 -14.68
C ILE A 61 5.25 15.89 -15.13
N ALA A 62 5.66 16.87 -14.33
CA ALA A 62 6.95 17.51 -14.51
C ALA A 62 8.00 16.40 -14.45
N LYS A 63 8.66 16.12 -15.58
CA LYS A 63 9.79 15.17 -15.69
C LYS A 63 10.98 15.57 -14.80
N THR A 64 10.90 16.72 -14.15
CA THR A 64 11.88 17.21 -13.21
C THR A 64 11.60 16.60 -11.84
N VAL A 65 12.30 15.51 -11.53
CA VAL A 65 12.51 15.11 -10.14
C VAL A 65 13.28 16.25 -9.49
N TYR A 66 12.61 17.06 -8.66
CA TYR A 66 13.31 17.94 -7.74
C TYR A 66 14.07 17.03 -6.79
N LYS A 67 15.38 16.87 -7.01
CA LYS A 67 16.26 16.26 -6.04
C LYS A 67 16.12 17.13 -4.80
N ALA A 68 15.55 16.59 -3.72
CA ALA A 68 15.63 17.24 -2.43
C ALA A 68 17.12 17.53 -2.22
N THR A 69 17.50 18.81 -2.31
CA THR A 69 18.83 19.21 -1.92
C THR A 69 19.00 18.65 -0.52
N THR A 70 20.08 17.93 -0.32
CA THR A 70 20.47 17.31 0.94
C THR A 70 20.83 18.43 1.92
N ASN A 71 19.93 19.39 2.14
CA ASN A 71 19.93 20.24 3.30
C ASN A 71 19.50 19.32 4.45
N LEU A 72 20.49 18.57 4.94
CA LEU A 72 20.49 17.94 6.26
C LEU A 72 20.01 18.93 7.35
N ALA A 73 20.23 20.22 7.11
CA ALA A 73 19.88 21.35 7.97
C ALA A 73 18.47 21.29 8.61
N TRP A 74 17.42 20.86 7.90
CA TRP A 74 16.08 20.86 8.52
C TRP A 74 15.86 19.67 9.46
N MET A 75 16.52 18.53 9.21
CA MET A 75 16.42 17.35 10.06
C MET A 75 17.33 17.48 11.28
N ASP A 76 18.49 18.11 11.13
CA ASP A 76 19.48 18.29 12.20
C ASP A 76 18.85 19.00 13.42
N ASP A 77 18.09 20.06 13.19
CA ASP A 77 17.40 20.81 14.26
C ASP A 77 16.35 19.96 15.00
N ILE A 78 15.66 19.06 14.29
CA ILE A 78 14.67 18.15 14.89
C ILE A 78 15.38 17.05 15.70
N ILE A 79 16.48 16.52 15.18
CA ILE A 79 17.26 15.46 15.84
C ILE A 79 17.90 16.01 17.12
N ALA A 80 18.46 17.22 17.08
CA ALA A 80 19.03 17.89 18.26
C ALA A 80 17.95 18.16 19.33
N TYR A 81 16.75 18.58 18.93
CA TYR A 81 15.64 18.74 19.87
C TYR A 81 15.23 17.42 20.54
N LEU A 82 15.13 16.32 19.77
CA LEU A 82 14.73 15.02 20.29
C LEU A 82 15.81 14.36 21.17
N LYS A 83 17.09 14.62 20.91
CA LYS A 83 18.21 14.04 21.67
C LYS A 83 18.61 14.90 22.88
N ASP A 84 18.83 16.18 22.64
CA ASP A 84 19.52 17.09 23.56
C ASP A 84 18.60 18.22 24.05
N GLY A 85 17.37 18.33 23.53
CA GLY A 85 16.40 19.36 23.91
C GLY A 85 16.70 20.74 23.32
N GLU A 86 17.65 20.82 22.39
CA GLU A 86 18.10 22.08 21.79
C GLU A 86 17.10 22.62 20.74
N LEU A 87 16.95 23.94 20.69
CA LEU A 87 16.04 24.62 19.77
C LEU A 87 16.77 25.71 18.98
N PRO A 88 16.40 25.93 17.71
CA PRO A 88 16.95 27.03 16.93
C PRO A 88 16.63 28.38 17.57
N SER A 89 17.55 29.35 17.42
CA SER A 89 17.36 30.71 17.94
C SER A 89 16.18 31.45 17.28
N ASP A 90 15.76 31.04 16.09
CA ASP A 90 14.57 31.58 15.44
C ASP A 90 13.29 31.04 16.10
N LYS A 91 12.51 31.94 16.71
CA LYS A 91 11.25 31.62 17.37
C LYS A 91 10.26 30.88 16.48
N LEU A 92 10.25 31.18 15.18
CA LEU A 92 9.30 30.56 14.26
C LEU A 92 9.69 29.10 13.98
N GLN A 93 10.99 28.81 13.82
CA GLN A 93 11.48 27.44 13.65
C GLN A 93 11.37 26.63 14.95
N ALA A 94 11.71 27.23 16.10
CA ALA A 94 11.54 26.60 17.40
C ALA A 94 10.09 26.17 17.65
N ARG A 95 9.11 27.05 17.34
CA ARG A 95 7.69 26.73 17.45
C ARG A 95 7.28 25.60 16.51
N ARG A 96 7.82 25.57 15.28
CA ARG A 96 7.54 24.49 14.31
C ARG A 96 8.05 23.14 14.78
N ILE A 97 9.18 23.08 15.46
CA ILE A 97 9.78 21.84 15.96
C ILE A 97 9.02 21.33 17.20
N GLN A 98 8.57 22.24 18.08
CA GLN A 98 7.82 21.88 19.29
C GLN A 98 6.36 21.46 19.05
N HIS A 99 5.70 22.02 18.03
CA HIS A 99 4.26 21.84 17.80
C HIS A 99 3.92 20.98 16.57
N ARG A 100 4.87 20.18 16.09
CA ARG A 100 4.60 19.20 15.04
C ARG A 100 4.10 17.89 15.66
#